data_AF-A0A0L7SYR4-F1
#
_entry.id   AF-A0A0L7SYR4-F1
#
_cell.length_a   1.000
_cell.length_b   1.000
_cell.length_c   1.000
_cell.angle_alpha   90.00
_cell.angle_beta   90.00
_cell.angle_gamma   90.00
#
_symmetry.space_group_name_H-M   'P 1'
#
loop_
_entity.id
_entity.type
_entity.pdbx_description
1 polymer ?
#
loop_
_entity_poly.entity_id
_entity_poly.type
_entity_poly.pdbx_seq_one_letter_code
_entity_poly.pdbx_strand_id
1 'polypeptide(L)'
;MKVNLEYYNEFTIFYRAEGVKLSENINIGSIDLRANGNELHFPSILSFDISGRCITLNDIKDKFSHLEIVDYPGGHSLNDVTTYATKNDSHGVRLGFSFAEKNPDCLARVVIRK
;
A
#
# COMPACT_ATOMS: atom_id res chain seq x y z
N MET A 1 -12.25 2.08 13.94
CA MET A 1 -11.63 2.83 12.83
C MET A 1 -12.73 3.56 12.08
N LYS A 2 -12.61 4.88 11.91
CA LYS A 2 -13.59 5.69 11.17
C LYS A 2 -13.01 6.03 9.80
N VAL A 3 -13.78 5.80 8.75
CA VAL A 3 -13.45 6.15 7.36
C VAL A 3 -14.26 7.37 6.98
N ASN A 4 -13.63 8.41 6.45
CA ASN A 4 -14.26 9.67 6.07
C ASN A 4 -14.10 9.91 4.57
N LEU A 5 -15.14 10.41 3.92
CA LEU A 5 -15.06 10.93 2.55
C LEU A 5 -14.19 12.19 2.56
N GLU A 6 -13.14 12.22 1.74
CA GLU A 6 -12.33 13.44 1.55
C GLU A 6 -12.81 14.25 0.36
N TYR A 7 -12.99 13.57 -0.78
CA TYR A 7 -13.32 14.20 -2.06
C TYR A 7 -13.88 13.16 -3.04
N TYR A 8 -14.60 13.61 -4.06
CA TYR A 8 -15.03 12.74 -5.16
C TYR A 8 -15.01 13.50 -6.49
N ASN A 9 -14.82 12.75 -7.58
CA ASN A 9 -15.03 13.21 -8.94
C ASN A 9 -15.86 12.17 -9.72
N GLU A 10 -16.05 12.39 -11.02
CA GLU A 10 -16.83 11.50 -11.90
C GLU A 10 -16.32 10.05 -11.92
N PHE A 11 -15.03 9.82 -11.68
CA PHE A 11 -14.40 8.50 -11.81
C PHE A 11 -14.02 7.86 -10.49
N THR A 12 -13.82 8.65 -9.43
CA THR A 12 -13.21 8.17 -8.19
C THR A 12 -13.75 8.88 -6.96
N ILE A 13 -14.06 8.08 -5.95
CA ILE A 13 -14.38 8.53 -4.61
C ILE A 13 -13.18 8.27 -3.71
N PHE A 14 -12.70 9.31 -3.03
CA PHE A 14 -11.52 9.28 -2.17
C PHE A 14 -11.96 9.32 -0.71
N TYR A 15 -11.55 8.31 0.05
CA TYR A 15 -11.75 8.26 1.48
C TYR A 15 -10.40 8.21 2.20
N ARG A 16 -10.38 8.77 3.42
CA ARG A 16 -9.26 8.66 4.35
C ARG A 16 -9.73 8.05 5.67
N ALA A 17 -8.90 7.17 6.22
CA ALA A 17 -9.04 6.72 7.60
C ALA A 17 -7.80 7.09 8.41
N GLU A 18 -8.01 7.29 9.71
CA GLU A 18 -6.90 7.44 10.65
C GLU A 18 -6.08 6.15 10.73
N GLY A 19 -4.80 6.31 11.06
CA GLY A 19 -3.90 5.20 11.27
C GLY A 19 -4.28 4.34 12.47
N VAL A 20 -3.79 3.10 12.48
CA VAL A 20 -4.04 2.13 13.54
C VAL A 20 -2.74 1.48 13.97
N LYS A 21 -2.59 1.29 15.29
CA LYS A 21 -1.51 0.48 15.83
C LYS A 21 -1.90 -0.99 15.77
N LEU A 22 -1.05 -1.79 15.16
CA LEU A 22 -1.16 -3.25 15.17
C LEU A 22 -0.34 -3.82 16.34
N SER A 23 -0.34 -5.15 16.47
CA SER A 23 0.55 -5.85 17.40
C SER A 23 2.03 -5.60 17.08
N GLU A 24 2.91 -5.94 18.04
CA GLU A 24 4.37 -5.93 17.85
C GLU A 24 4.97 -4.58 17.39
N ASN A 25 4.40 -3.46 17.86
CA ASN A 25 4.86 -2.12 17.54
C ASN A 25 4.86 -1.79 16.04
N ILE A 26 3.97 -2.39 15.26
CA ILE A 26 3.72 -1.99 13.86
C ILE A 26 2.62 -0.91 13.86
N ASN A 27 2.86 0.18 13.15
CA ASN A 27 1.88 1.24 12.95
C ASN A 27 1.50 1.32 11.49
N ILE A 28 0.20 1.29 11.21
CA ILE A 28 -0.37 1.70 9.93
C ILE A 28 -0.64 3.21 10.03
N GLY A 29 -0.05 3.98 9.12
CA GLY A 29 -0.26 5.42 8.96
C GLY A 29 -1.65 5.75 8.42
N SER A 30 -1.87 6.97 7.92
CA SER A 30 -3.14 7.30 7.30
C SER A 30 -3.45 6.35 6.14
N ILE A 31 -4.70 5.90 6.08
CA ILE A 31 -5.17 4.94 5.09
C ILE A 31 -5.91 5.70 4.00
N ASP A 32 -5.46 5.57 2.75
CA ASP A 32 -6.12 6.11 1.58
C ASP A 32 -6.90 5.00 0.86
N LEU A 33 -8.18 5.25 0.60
CA LEU A 33 -9.08 4.33 -0.08
C LEU A 33 -9.68 5.03 -1.29
N ARG A 34 -9.59 4.39 -2.46
CA ARG A 34 -10.18 4.88 -3.71
C ARG A 34 -11.18 3.85 -4.21
N ALA A 35 -12.42 4.29 -4.40
CA ALA A 35 -13.48 3.49 -5.02
C ALA A 35 -13.82 4.06 -6.39
N ASN A 36 -14.25 3.19 -7.30
CA ASN A 36 -14.77 3.61 -8.61
C ASN A 36 -16.08 4.39 -8.39
N GLY A 37 -16.21 5.57 -9.00
CA GLY A 37 -17.42 6.40 -8.92
C GLY A 37 -18.67 5.70 -9.46
N ASN A 38 -18.49 4.74 -10.38
CA ASN A 38 -19.57 4.00 -11.03
C ASN A 38 -19.82 2.61 -10.44
N GLU A 39 -18.92 2.11 -9.58
CA GLU A 39 -19.02 0.78 -8.95
C GLU A 39 -18.65 0.87 -7.46
N LEU A 40 -19.68 1.05 -6.63
CA LEU A 40 -19.53 1.21 -5.18
C LEU A 40 -19.10 -0.07 -4.43
N HIS A 41 -19.03 -1.22 -5.12
CA HIS A 41 -18.98 -2.53 -4.46
C HIS A 41 -17.58 -3.00 -4.06
N PHE A 42 -16.50 -2.43 -4.62
CA PHE A 42 -15.14 -2.72 -4.18
C PHE A 42 -14.20 -1.51 -4.38
N PRO A 43 -13.34 -1.17 -3.39
CA PRO A 43 -12.31 -0.18 -3.62
C PRO A 43 -11.31 -0.70 -4.66
N SER A 44 -11.04 0.12 -5.67
CA SER A 44 -10.05 -0.16 -6.71
C SER A 44 -8.62 -0.04 -6.16
N ILE A 45 -8.40 0.82 -5.17
CA ILE A 45 -7.11 0.99 -4.51
C ILE A 45 -7.28 1.21 -3.00
N LEU A 46 -6.49 0.51 -2.20
CA LEU A 46 -6.26 0.78 -0.78
C LEU A 46 -4.76 0.92 -0.55
N SER A 47 -4.31 2.01 0.05
CA SER A 47 -2.90 2.23 0.37
C SER A 47 -2.68 2.82 1.75
N PHE A 48 -1.58 2.44 2.38
CA PHE A 48 -1.20 2.97 3.69
C PHE A 48 0.30 2.84 3.93
N ASP A 49 0.84 3.77 4.70
CA ASP A 49 2.23 3.75 5.13
C ASP A 49 2.41 2.84 6.34
N ILE A 50 3.57 2.19 6.44
CA ILE A 50 3.97 1.34 7.56
C ILE A 50 5.13 1.99 8.30
N SER A 51 5.09 1.93 9.63
CA SER A 51 6.20 2.36 10.49
C SER A 51 6.27 1.55 11.78
N GLY A 52 7.28 1.79 12.61
CA GLY A 52 7.53 1.04 13.83
C GLY A 52 8.52 -0.10 13.61
N ARG A 53 8.15 -1.35 13.91
CA ARG A 53 9.00 -2.52 13.62
C ARG A 53 9.33 -2.58 12.13
N CYS A 54 10.61 -2.79 11.81
CA CYS A 54 11.05 -3.01 10.44
C CYS A 54 10.55 -4.36 9.91
N ILE A 55 9.83 -4.32 8.79
CA ILE A 55 9.46 -5.51 8.00
C ILE A 55 10.35 -5.50 6.76
N THR A 56 11.17 -6.53 6.62
CA THR A 56 12.16 -6.62 5.53
C THR A 56 11.57 -7.25 4.27
N LEU A 57 12.25 -7.09 3.13
CA LEU A 57 11.88 -7.80 1.91
C LEU A 57 11.90 -9.32 2.08
N ASN A 58 12.79 -9.86 2.93
CA ASN A 58 12.83 -11.29 3.22
C ASN A 58 11.59 -11.75 3.99
N ASP A 59 11.15 -10.98 5.00
CA ASP A 59 9.91 -11.29 5.73
C ASP A 59 8.69 -11.35 4.78
N ILE A 60 8.67 -10.49 3.75
CA ILE A 60 7.62 -10.51 2.72
C ILE A 60 7.76 -11.73 1.82
N LYS A 61 8.97 -12.04 1.34
CA LYS A 61 9.24 -13.20 0.48
C LYS A 61 8.93 -14.54 1.17
N ASP A 62 9.06 -14.62 2.49
CA ASP A 62 8.67 -15.79 3.28
C ASP A 62 7.15 -16.05 3.25
N LYS A 63 6.34 -15.02 2.96
CA LYS A 63 4.87 -15.12 2.89
C LYS A 63 4.34 -15.15 1.47
N PHE A 64 4.98 -14.44 0.56
CA PHE A 64 4.53 -14.29 -0.82
C PHE A 64 5.55 -14.91 -1.77
N SER A 65 5.25 -16.10 -2.28
CA SER A 65 6.05 -16.71 -3.33
C SER A 65 5.82 -15.95 -4.64
N HIS A 66 6.92 -15.52 -5.28
CA HIS A 66 6.95 -14.75 -6.53
C HIS A 66 6.49 -13.29 -6.42
N LEU A 67 7.47 -12.43 -6.16
CA LEU A 67 7.35 -10.99 -6.28
C LEU A 67 8.07 -10.50 -7.53
N GLU A 68 7.47 -9.54 -8.23
CA GLU A 68 8.07 -8.83 -9.36
C GLU A 68 8.31 -7.36 -9.03
N ILE A 69 9.40 -6.78 -9.52
CA ILE A 69 9.62 -5.34 -9.38
C ILE A 69 8.74 -4.63 -10.41
N VAL A 70 7.92 -3.69 -9.94
CA VAL A 70 6.97 -2.93 -10.77
C VAL A 70 7.24 -1.43 -10.78
N ASP A 71 8.14 -0.98 -9.93
CA ASP A 71 8.52 0.43 -9.79
C ASP A 71 9.96 0.52 -9.28
N TYR A 72 10.69 1.53 -9.75
CA TYR A 72 12.07 1.79 -9.41
C TYR A 72 12.25 3.28 -9.10
N PRO A 73 13.16 3.65 -8.18
CA PRO A 73 13.35 5.04 -7.84
C PRO A 73 13.94 5.82 -9.02
N GLY A 74 13.44 7.03 -9.24
CA GLY A 74 13.91 7.91 -10.30
C GLY A 74 15.19 8.68 -9.96
N GLY A 75 15.62 8.63 -8.69
CA GLY A 75 16.79 9.35 -8.18
C GLY A 75 16.51 10.84 -7.93
N HIS A 76 15.23 11.21 -7.76
CA HIS A 76 14.82 12.60 -7.53
C HIS A 76 14.54 12.89 -6.05
N SER A 77 14.25 11.85 -5.25
CA SER A 77 13.91 12.01 -3.85
C SER A 77 14.28 10.78 -3.02
N LEU A 78 14.69 11.00 -1.77
CA LEU A 78 14.81 9.92 -0.78
C LEU A 78 13.46 9.27 -0.43
N ASN A 79 12.34 9.85 -0.87
CA ASN A 79 11.02 9.22 -0.78
C ASN A 79 10.64 8.40 -2.02
N ASP A 80 11.50 8.38 -3.05
CA ASP A 80 11.34 7.46 -4.18
C ASP A 80 11.41 6.02 -3.66
N VAL A 81 10.73 5.11 -4.34
CA VAL A 81 10.54 3.73 -3.85
C VAL A 81 10.94 2.70 -4.90
N THR A 82 11.45 1.57 -4.43
CA THR A 82 11.37 0.31 -5.17
C THR A 82 10.10 -0.40 -4.74
N THR A 83 9.25 -0.82 -5.68
CA THR A 83 8.02 -1.55 -5.37
C THR A 83 8.07 -2.98 -5.91
N TYR A 84 7.85 -3.94 -5.01
CA TYR A 84 7.65 -5.34 -5.32
C TYR A 84 6.17 -5.67 -5.30
N ALA A 85 5.64 -6.38 -6.29
CA ALA A 85 4.24 -6.76 -6.35
C ALA A 85 4.04 -8.25 -6.52
N THR A 86 2.93 -8.75 -5.98
CA THR A 86 2.43 -10.09 -6.31
C THR A 86 1.85 -10.08 -7.73
N LYS A 87 1.60 -11.28 -8.27
CA LYS A 87 0.61 -11.45 -9.33
C LYS A 87 -0.80 -11.20 -8.78
N ASN A 88 -1.77 -11.05 -9.67
CA ASN A 88 -3.19 -11.05 -9.28
C ASN A 88 -3.56 -12.41 -8.69
N ASP A 89 -4.29 -12.40 -7.57
CA ASP A 89 -4.88 -13.61 -6.99
C ASP A 89 -6.14 -14.05 -7.77
N SER A 90 -6.83 -15.09 -7.27
CA SER A 90 -8.07 -15.61 -7.89
C SER A 90 -9.23 -14.60 -7.90
N HIS A 91 -9.13 -13.51 -7.14
CA HIS A 91 -10.11 -12.43 -7.07
C HIS A 91 -9.67 -11.16 -7.82
N GLY A 92 -8.56 -11.23 -8.56
CA GLY A 92 -7.98 -10.11 -9.29
C GLY A 92 -7.19 -9.14 -8.41
N VAL A 93 -6.99 -9.46 -7.13
CA VAL A 93 -6.32 -8.56 -6.18
C VAL A 93 -4.81 -8.68 -6.32
N ARG A 94 -4.13 -7.53 -6.34
CA ARG A 94 -2.68 -7.41 -6.41
C ARG A 94 -2.14 -6.63 -5.23
N LEU A 95 -1.11 -7.15 -4.58
CA LEU A 95 -0.42 -6.49 -3.47
C LEU A 95 0.88 -5.87 -3.98
N GLY A 96 1.16 -4.65 -3.57
CA GLY A 96 2.40 -3.92 -3.79
C GLY A 96 3.05 -3.54 -2.47
N PHE A 97 4.35 -3.76 -2.37
CA PHE A 97 5.19 -3.53 -1.20
C PHE A 97 6.32 -2.58 -1.59
N SER A 98 6.30 -1.37 -1.05
CA SER A 98 7.22 -0.31 -1.43
C SER A 98 8.26 -0.05 -0.34
N PHE A 99 9.52 0.05 -0.76
CA PHE A 99 10.69 0.32 0.07
C PHE A 99 11.30 1.65 -0.37
N ALA A 100 11.33 2.63 0.52
CA ALA A 100 11.78 3.98 0.20
C ALA A 100 13.30 4.11 0.28
N GLU A 101 13.91 4.89 -0.62
CA GLU A 101 15.37 5.09 -0.66
C GLU A 101 15.97 5.58 0.66
N LYS A 102 15.23 6.39 1.42
CA LYS A 102 15.65 6.85 2.76
C LYS A 102 15.92 5.71 3.75
N ASN A 103 15.25 4.57 3.59
CA ASN A 103 15.39 3.38 4.44
C ASN A 103 14.95 2.14 3.64
N PRO A 104 15.81 1.66 2.72
CA PRO A 104 15.42 0.68 1.71
C PRO A 104 15.23 -0.73 2.27
N ASP A 105 15.70 -0.98 3.49
CA ASP A 105 15.60 -2.30 4.14
C ASP A 105 14.24 -2.53 4.81
N CYS A 106 13.47 -1.46 5.07
CA CYS A 106 12.20 -1.53 5.79
C CYS A 106 11.02 -1.13 4.90
N LEU A 107 9.94 -1.92 4.97
CA LEU A 107 8.68 -1.65 4.29
C LEU A 107 8.14 -0.27 4.68
N ALA A 108 7.94 0.58 3.67
CA ALA A 108 7.44 1.94 3.86
C ALA A 108 5.94 2.04 3.56
N ARG A 109 5.44 1.29 2.57
CA ARG A 109 4.05 1.38 2.12
C ARG A 109 3.53 0.07 1.56
N VAL A 110 2.25 -0.19 1.77
CA VAL A 110 1.50 -1.25 1.13
C VAL A 110 0.42 -0.65 0.24
N VAL A 111 0.23 -1.23 -0.94
CA VAL A 111 -0.85 -0.90 -1.86
C VAL A 111 -1.58 -2.18 -2.24
N ILE A 112 -2.90 -2.18 -2.13
CA ILE A 112 -3.78 -3.25 -2.57
C ILE A 112 -4.59 -2.70 -3.73
N ARG A 113 -4.55 -3.39 -4.87
CA ARG A 113 -5.29 -3.01 -6.08
C ARG A 113 -6.21 -4.13 -6.51
N LYS A 114 -7.35 -3.77 -7.09
CA LYS A 114 -8.30 -4.68 -7.71
C LYS A 114 -8.65 -4.18 -9.11
#